data_AF-A0A9P0MAD3-F1
#
_entry.id   AF-A0A9P0MAD3-F1
#
_cell.length_a   1.000
_cell.length_b   1.000
_cell.length_c   1.000
_cell.angle_alpha   90.00
_cell.angle_beta   90.00
_cell.angle_gamma   90.00
#
_symmetry.space_group_name_H-M   'P 1'
#
loop_
_entity.id
_entity.type
_entity.pdbx_description
1 polymer ?
#
loop_
_entity_poly.entity_id
_entity_poly.type
_entity_poly.pdbx_seq_one_letter_code
_entity_poly.pdbx_strand_id
1 'polypeptide(L)'
;MNKIELEGTAHLLDELDKKLMVLLRDGRTLIGYLRSVDQFANLVLHQTIERIHVGREYGDIPRGVFIVRGENVVLLGEIDTEKTDLPLIEVSVDEILDAQRKEHEQKQEKQKLLSKALKERGLHLITDLTHDDMF
;
A
#
# COMPACT_ATOMS: atom_id res chain seq x y z
N MET A 1 -12.04 27.97 19.82
CA MET A 1 -13.16 27.29 19.14
C MET A 1 -12.91 25.80 19.33
N ASN A 2 -13.82 25.05 19.96
CA ASN A 2 -13.66 23.60 20.10
C ASN A 2 -13.73 22.99 18.70
N LYS A 3 -12.66 22.30 18.28
CA LYS A 3 -12.66 21.51 17.06
C LYS A 3 -13.67 20.37 17.27
N ILE A 4 -14.66 20.28 16.39
CA ILE A 4 -15.59 19.15 16.40
C ILE A 4 -14.77 17.96 15.90
N GLU A 5 -14.56 16.95 16.75
CA GLU A 5 -13.93 15.70 16.33
C GLU A 5 -14.91 14.96 15.43
N LEU A 6 -14.53 14.79 14.16
CA LEU A 6 -15.28 14.02 13.18
C LEU A 6 -14.91 12.54 13.35
N GLU A 7 -15.93 11.68 13.44
CA GLU A 7 -15.77 10.24 13.63
C GLU A 7 -15.88 9.45 12.31
N GLY A 8 -15.23 8.29 12.24
CA GLY A 8 -15.27 7.40 11.09
C GLY A 8 -14.77 8.08 9.82
N THR A 9 -15.46 7.86 8.69
CA THR A 9 -15.07 8.45 7.39
C THR A 9 -15.10 9.97 7.39
N ALA A 10 -15.88 10.61 8.28
CA ALA A 10 -15.91 12.07 8.37
C ALA A 10 -14.55 12.65 8.80
N HIS A 11 -13.72 11.86 9.50
CA HIS A 11 -12.35 12.25 9.84
C HIS A 11 -11.48 12.52 8.61
N LEU A 12 -11.76 11.88 7.47
CA LEU A 12 -11.00 12.09 6.23
C LEU A 12 -11.18 13.50 5.65
N LEU A 13 -12.20 14.24 6.09
CA LEU A 13 -12.36 15.65 5.72
C LEU A 13 -11.27 16.53 6.35
N ASP A 14 -10.78 16.18 7.54
CA ASP A 14 -9.66 16.87 8.19
C ASP A 14 -8.32 16.61 7.49
N GLU A 15 -8.26 15.55 6.67
CA GLU A 15 -7.08 15.10 5.94
C GLU A 15 -7.00 15.67 4.50
N LEU A 16 -7.97 16.52 4.11
CA LEU A 16 -7.97 17.18 2.81
C LEU A 16 -6.74 18.07 2.63
N ASP A 17 -6.23 18.09 1.41
CA ASP A 17 -5.03 18.80 0.95
C ASP A 17 -3.72 18.40 1.64
N LYS A 18 -3.74 17.40 2.51
CA LYS A 18 -2.55 16.82 3.12
C LYS A 18 -1.94 15.71 2.26
N LYS A 19 -0.65 15.45 2.47
CA LYS A 19 0.07 14.36 1.80
C LYS A 19 -0.13 13.07 2.59
N LEU A 20 -0.78 12.09 1.98
CA LEU A 20 -1.13 10.82 2.62
C LEU A 20 -0.39 9.66 1.96
N MET A 21 -0.07 8.65 2.76
CA MET A 21 0.24 7.30 2.32
C MET A 21 -1.06 6.49 2.37
N VAL A 22 -1.35 5.73 1.30
CA VAL A 22 -2.52 4.85 1.20
C VAL A 22 -2.03 3.46 0.83
N LEU A 23 -2.37 2.48 1.66
CA LEU A 23 -2.14 1.06 1.37
C LEU A 23 -3.41 0.48 0.75
N LEU A 24 -3.28 -0.11 -0.45
CA LEU A 24 -4.41 -0.64 -1.22
C LEU A 24 -4.79 -2.04 -0.79
N ARG A 25 -5.47 -2.84 -1.65
CA ARG A 25 -5.79 -4.26 -1.44
C ARG A 25 -4.88 -5.26 -2.24
N ASP A 26 -4.17 -4.75 -3.23
CA ASP A 26 -3.27 -5.51 -4.10
C ASP A 26 -1.76 -5.42 -3.73
N GLY A 27 -1.43 -5.10 -2.48
CA GLY A 27 -0.06 -4.87 -1.99
C GLY A 27 0.49 -3.46 -2.22
N ARG A 28 -0.17 -2.59 -2.99
CA ARG A 28 0.44 -1.33 -3.45
C ARG A 28 0.35 -0.21 -2.43
N THR A 29 1.42 0.59 -2.37
CA THR A 29 1.49 1.81 -1.56
C THR A 29 1.44 3.03 -2.47
N LEU A 30 0.38 3.83 -2.35
CA LEU A 30 0.25 5.13 -3.02
C LEU A 30 0.61 6.25 -2.06
N ILE A 31 1.29 7.28 -2.56
CA ILE A 31 1.59 8.49 -1.81
C ILE A 31 1.15 9.69 -2.65
N GLY A 32 0.34 10.57 -2.12
CA GLY A 32 -0.14 11.74 -2.84
C GLY A 32 -0.93 12.71 -1.98
N TYR A 33 -1.42 13.80 -2.57
CA TYR A 33 -2.26 14.77 -1.87
C TYR A 33 -3.73 14.39 -1.98
N LEU A 34 -4.43 14.25 -0.87
CA LEU A 34 -5.87 13.99 -0.87
C LEU A 34 -6.63 15.23 -1.30
N ARG A 35 -7.42 15.13 -2.37
CA ARG A 35 -8.21 16.25 -2.93
C ARG A 35 -9.70 16.10 -2.74
N SER A 36 -10.18 14.87 -2.65
CA SER A 36 -11.60 14.60 -2.44
C SER A 36 -11.79 13.23 -1.82
N VAL A 37 -12.84 13.12 -1.02
CA VAL A 37 -13.28 11.90 -0.37
C VAL A 37 -14.80 11.88 -0.32
N ASP A 38 -15.40 10.69 -0.35
CA ASP A 38 -16.83 10.49 -0.08
C ASP A 38 -17.06 9.63 1.17
N GLN A 39 -18.33 9.41 1.52
CA GLN A 39 -18.72 8.62 2.70
C GLN A 39 -18.31 7.14 2.64
N PHE A 40 -17.96 6.64 1.46
CA PHE A 40 -17.49 5.26 1.25
C PHE A 40 -15.96 5.17 1.22
N ALA A 41 -15.25 6.27 1.53
CA ALA A 41 -13.80 6.38 1.44
C ALA A 41 -13.25 6.20 0.01
N ASN A 42 -14.03 6.53 -1.03
CA ASN A 42 -13.46 6.71 -2.37
C ASN A 42 -12.56 7.95 -2.36
N LEU A 43 -11.31 7.83 -2.83
CA LEU A 43 -10.31 8.88 -2.71
C LEU A 43 -9.93 9.42 -4.09
N VAL A 44 -9.73 10.73 -4.18
CA VAL A 44 -9.02 11.37 -5.29
C VAL A 44 -7.68 11.88 -4.79
N LEU A 45 -6.59 11.29 -5.30
CA LEU A 45 -5.23 11.70 -5.01
C LEU A 45 -4.65 12.49 -6.18
N HIS A 46 -3.89 13.54 -5.88
CA HIS A 46 -3.14 14.35 -6.84
C HIS A 46 -1.63 14.25 -6.57
N GLN A 47 -0.81 14.42 -7.63
CA GLN A 47 0.64 14.22 -7.57
C GLN A 47 1.00 12.88 -6.92
N THR A 48 0.25 11.85 -7.27
CA THR A 48 0.40 10.51 -6.72
C THR A 48 1.64 9.85 -7.30
N ILE A 49 2.42 9.25 -6.41
CA ILE A 49 3.44 8.26 -6.74
C ILE A 49 3.03 6.92 -6.16
N GLU A 50 3.42 5.85 -6.81
CA GLU A 50 3.37 4.50 -6.26
C GLU A 50 4.76 4.14 -5.78
N ARG A 51 4.89 3.85 -4.49
CA ARG A 51 6.15 3.48 -3.87
C ARG A 51 6.22 1.97 -3.70
N ILE A 52 7.23 1.35 -4.30
CA ILE A 52 7.50 -0.07 -4.14
C ILE A 52 8.63 -0.21 -3.12
N HIS A 53 8.47 -1.12 -2.16
CA HIS A 53 9.48 -1.43 -1.14
C HIS A 53 9.95 -2.87 -1.31
N VAL A 54 11.27 -3.08 -1.34
CA VAL A 54 11.88 -4.42 -1.35
C VAL A 54 13.06 -4.42 -0.39
N GLY A 55 12.94 -5.12 0.74
CA GLY A 55 13.96 -5.11 1.79
C GLY A 55 14.24 -3.71 2.35
N ARG A 56 15.42 -3.15 2.02
CA ARG A 56 15.83 -1.78 2.41
C ARG A 56 15.79 -0.78 1.26
N GLU A 57 15.36 -1.21 0.09
CA GLU A 57 15.30 -0.39 -1.12
C GLU A 57 13.86 0.06 -1.37
N TYR A 58 13.71 1.23 -1.97
CA TYR A 58 12.42 1.70 -2.48
C TYR A 58 12.57 2.44 -3.80
N GLY A 59 11.51 2.45 -4.60
CA GLY A 59 11.45 3.23 -5.84
C GLY A 59 10.05 3.79 -6.08
N ASP A 60 10.01 4.99 -6.64
CA ASP A 60 8.79 5.77 -6.82
C ASP A 60 8.39 5.85 -8.30
N ILE A 61 7.17 5.40 -8.62
CA ILE A 61 6.60 5.44 -9.96
C ILE A 61 5.57 6.57 -10.03
N PRO A 62 5.73 7.59 -10.90
CA PRO A 62 4.75 8.67 -11.02
C PRO A 62 3.42 8.16 -11.60
N ARG A 63 2.31 8.49 -10.92
CA ARG A 63 0.94 8.14 -11.31
C ARG A 63 0.06 9.36 -11.63
N GLY A 64 0.39 10.55 -11.10
CA GLY A 64 -0.34 11.78 -11.42
C GLY A 64 -1.64 11.92 -10.63
N VAL A 65 -2.79 11.88 -11.30
CA VAL A 65 -4.10 11.87 -10.63
C VAL A 65 -4.58 10.43 -10.53
N PHE A 66 -4.93 9.99 -9.33
CA PHE A 66 -5.36 8.62 -9.09
C PHE A 66 -6.70 8.61 -8.34
N ILE A 67 -7.65 7.82 -8.82
CA ILE A 67 -8.94 7.60 -8.15
C ILE A 67 -8.91 6.21 -7.54
N VAL A 68 -9.05 6.13 -6.23
CA VAL A 68 -9.07 4.88 -5.47
C VAL A 68 -10.49 4.61 -5.02
N ARG A 69 -10.95 3.38 -5.26
CA ARG A 69 -12.24 2.91 -4.75
C ARG A 69 -12.10 2.47 -3.29
N GLY A 70 -13.03 2.88 -2.44
CA GLY A 70 -12.90 2.79 -0.99
C GLY A 70 -12.78 1.37 -0.45
N GLU A 71 -13.39 0.36 -1.08
CA GLU A 71 -13.23 -1.04 -0.64
C GLU A 71 -11.82 -1.61 -0.86
N ASN A 72 -11.02 -0.95 -1.70
CA ASN A 72 -9.63 -1.30 -1.94
C ASN A 72 -8.68 -0.58 -1.00
N VAL A 73 -9.15 0.31 -0.13
CA VAL A 73 -8.31 0.97 0.88
C VAL A 73 -8.20 0.07 2.10
N VAL A 74 -6.99 -0.32 2.47
CA VAL A 74 -6.72 -1.05 3.73
C VAL A 74 -6.47 -0.06 4.86
N LEU A 75 -5.56 0.89 4.64
CA LEU A 75 -5.29 1.97 5.58
C LEU A 75 -4.77 3.19 4.85
N LEU A 76 -4.82 4.34 5.53
CA LEU A 76 -4.16 5.55 5.10
C LEU A 76 -3.66 6.35 6.31
N GLY A 77 -2.67 7.20 6.08
CA GLY A 77 -2.12 8.07 7.11
C GLY A 77 -1.34 9.24 6.54
N GLU A 78 -1.38 10.36 7.24
CA GLU A 78 -0.59 11.55 6.92
C GLU A 78 0.91 11.23 6.96
N ILE A 79 1.63 11.66 5.93
CA ILE A 79 3.09 11.54 5.88
C ILE A 79 3.68 12.82 6.44
N ASP A 80 4.43 12.65 7.52
CA ASP A 80 5.29 13.70 8.07
C ASP A 80 6.51 13.90 7.15
N THR A 81 6.54 15.03 6.43
CA THR A 81 7.64 15.35 5.51
C THR A 81 8.94 15.71 6.22
N GLU A 82 8.91 16.02 7.52
CA GLU A 82 10.09 16.42 8.29
C GLU A 82 10.87 15.20 8.83
N LYS A 83 10.25 14.02 8.90
CA LYS A 83 10.92 12.78 9.34
C LYS A 83 11.67 12.11 8.20
N THR A 84 12.92 12.53 7.99
CA THR A 84 13.80 12.04 6.91
C THR A 84 14.70 10.86 7.32
N ASP A 85 14.76 10.49 8.60
CA ASP A 85 15.71 9.48 9.13
C ASP A 85 15.25 8.02 8.95
N LEU A 86 14.73 7.66 7.78
CA LEU A 86 14.44 6.27 7.45
C LEU A 86 15.68 5.63 6.79
N PRO A 87 16.14 4.45 7.24
CA PRO A 87 17.30 3.76 6.67
C PRO A 87 16.94 3.04 5.35
N LEU A 88 16.25 3.73 4.45
CA LEU A 88 15.80 3.23 3.14
C LEU A 88 16.65 3.85 2.03
N ILE A 89 16.96 3.04 1.02
CA ILE A 89 17.78 3.42 -0.14
C ILE A 89 16.84 3.62 -1.32
N GLU A 90 16.85 4.82 -1.91
CA GLU A 90 16.12 5.08 -3.14
C GLU A 90 16.89 4.48 -4.33
N VAL A 91 16.19 3.71 -5.16
CA VAL A 91 16.73 3.09 -6.38
C VAL A 91 15.86 3.46 -7.58
N SER A 92 16.35 3.17 -8.79
CA SER A 92 15.59 3.45 -10.01
C SER A 92 14.34 2.58 -10.13
N VAL A 93 13.38 3.03 -10.94
CA VAL A 93 12.14 2.28 -11.23
C VAL A 93 12.45 0.90 -11.81
N ASP A 94 13.44 0.80 -12.71
CA ASP A 94 13.81 -0.48 -13.32
C ASP A 94 14.41 -1.44 -12.28
N GLU A 95 15.30 -0.94 -11.41
CA GLU A 95 15.93 -1.73 -10.35
C GLU A 95 14.91 -2.23 -9.31
N ILE A 96 13.99 -1.38 -8.86
CA ILE A 96 12.99 -1.81 -7.87
C ILE A 96 12.00 -2.82 -8.44
N LEU A 97 11.62 -2.68 -9.72
CA LEU A 97 10.75 -3.64 -10.40
C LEU A 97 11.45 -5.00 -10.57
N ASP A 98 12.73 -5.00 -10.88
CA ASP A 98 13.54 -6.22 -10.90
C ASP A 98 13.65 -6.88 -9.53
N ALA A 99 13.88 -6.09 -8.49
CA ALA A 99 13.95 -6.57 -7.11
C ALA A 99 12.60 -7.17 -6.66
N GLN A 100 11.50 -6.50 -6.96
CA GLN A 100 10.14 -6.94 -6.61
C GLN A 100 9.79 -8.25 -7.32
N ARG A 101 10.13 -8.39 -8.60
CA ARG A 101 9.93 -9.64 -9.36
C ARG A 101 10.65 -10.81 -8.70
N LYS A 102 11.94 -10.63 -8.36
CA LYS A 102 12.74 -11.67 -7.69
C LYS A 102 12.18 -12.06 -6.33
N GLU A 103 11.77 -11.08 -5.51
CA GLU A 103 11.18 -11.35 -4.20
C GLU A 103 9.87 -12.14 -4.32
N HIS A 104 9.01 -11.75 -5.27
CA HIS A 104 7.74 -12.42 -5.51
C HIS A 104 7.94 -13.86 -5.98
N GLU A 105 8.86 -14.11 -6.92
CA GLU A 105 9.22 -15.46 -7.37
C GLU A 105 9.70 -16.33 -6.20
N GLN A 106 10.60 -15.82 -5.36
CA GLN A 106 11.11 -16.53 -4.18
C GLN A 106 10.00 -16.83 -3.16
N LYS A 107 9.10 -15.86 -2.91
CA LYS A 107 7.96 -16.03 -2.01
C LYS A 107 7.02 -17.12 -2.53
N GLN A 108 6.73 -17.13 -3.84
CA GLN A 108 5.91 -18.16 -4.46
C GLN A 108 6.53 -19.55 -4.39
N GLU A 109 7.83 -19.68 -4.66
CA GLU A 109 8.55 -20.95 -4.54
C GLU A 109 8.53 -21.48 -3.11
N LYS A 110 8.82 -20.62 -2.13
CA LYS A 110 8.77 -20.97 -0.70
C LYS A 110 7.36 -21.39 -0.28
N GLN A 111 6.33 -20.69 -0.76
CA GLN A 111 4.93 -21.01 -0.45
C GLN A 111 4.51 -22.35 -1.07
N LYS A 112 4.94 -22.65 -2.30
CA LYS A 112 4.71 -23.95 -2.94
C LYS A 112 5.36 -25.09 -2.15
N LEU A 113 6.62 -24.90 -1.73
CA LEU A 113 7.34 -25.89 -0.91
C LEU A 113 6.66 -26.11 0.44
N LEU A 114 6.27 -25.03 1.12
CA LEU A 114 5.56 -25.10 2.40
C LEU A 114 4.21 -25.81 2.26
N SER A 115 3.41 -25.41 1.28
CA SER A 115 2.10 -26.00 1.01
C SER A 115 2.20 -27.50 0.71
N LYS A 116 3.21 -27.91 -0.08
CA LYS A 116 3.49 -29.33 -0.33
C LYS A 116 3.82 -30.08 0.96
N ALA A 117 4.74 -29.55 1.78
CA ALA A 117 5.15 -30.18 3.05
C ALA A 117 4.00 -30.28 4.07
N LEU A 118 3.11 -29.28 4.11
CA LEU A 118 1.92 -29.30 4.96
C LEU A 118 0.89 -30.33 4.47
N LYS A 119 0.67 -30.40 3.16
CA LYS A 119 -0.24 -31.37 2.55
C LYS A 119 0.19 -32.81 2.82
N GLU A 120 1.48 -33.10 2.75
CA GLU A 120 2.06 -34.40 3.10
C GLU A 120 1.81 -34.79 4.58
N ARG A 121 1.56 -33.80 5.45
CA ARG A 121 1.21 -34.00 6.87
C ARG A 121 -0.30 -33.96 7.14
N GLY A 122 -1.13 -33.96 6.09
CA GLY A 122 -2.60 -33.90 6.22
C GLY A 122 -3.15 -32.52 6.56
N LEU A 123 -2.33 -31.47 6.49
CA LEU A 123 -2.76 -30.09 6.71
C LEU A 123 -3.01 -29.42 5.35
N HIS A 124 -4.25 -28.97 5.14
CA HIS A 124 -4.60 -28.15 3.98
C HIS A 124 -4.43 -26.67 4.35
N LEU A 125 -3.42 -26.03 3.76
CA LEU A 125 -3.32 -24.58 3.80
C LEU A 125 -4.34 -24.01 2.81
N ILE A 126 -5.44 -23.45 3.32
CA ILE A 126 -6.37 -22.67 2.51
C ILE A 126 -5.62 -21.39 2.14
N THR A 127 -5.11 -21.33 0.92
CA THR A 127 -4.47 -20.14 0.36
C THR A 127 -5.47 -19.12 -0.17
N ASP A 128 -6.77 -19.28 0.11
CA ASP A 128 -7.82 -18.32 -0.25
C ASP A 128 -7.80 -17.06 0.65
N LEU A 129 -6.60 -16.57 0.99
CA LEU A 129 -6.37 -15.14 0.96
C LEU A 129 -6.34 -14.82 -0.52
N THR A 130 -7.43 -14.24 -1.02
CA THR A 130 -7.60 -13.94 -2.45
C THR A 130 -6.33 -13.29 -3.01
N HIS A 131 -6.04 -13.45 -4.31
CA HIS A 131 -4.97 -12.67 -4.97
C HIS A 131 -5.10 -11.15 -4.70
N ASP A 132 -6.31 -10.74 -4.31
CA ASP A 132 -6.70 -9.39 -3.94
C ASP A 132 -6.44 -9.03 -2.47
N ASP A 133 -5.83 -9.87 -1.62
CA ASP A 133 -5.52 -9.56 -0.20
C ASP A 133 -4.04 -9.87 0.12
N MET A 134 -3.12 -9.00 -0.33
CA MET A 134 -1.67 -9.23 -0.20
C MET A 134 -0.96 -8.48 0.96
N PHE A 135 -1.67 -8.03 2.00
CA PHE A 135 -1.10 -7.34 3.18
C PHE A 135 -1.07 -8.20 4.42
#